data_AF-A0A0H5SK34-F1
#
_entry.id   AF-A0A0H5SK34-F1
#
_cell.length_a   1.000
_cell.length_b   1.000
_cell.length_c   1.000
_cell.angle_alpha   90.00
_cell.angle_beta   90.00
_cell.angle_gamma   90.00
#
_symmetry.space_group_name_H-M   'P 1'
#
loop_
_entity.id
_entity.type
_entity.pdbx_description
1 polymer ?
#
loop_
_entity_poly.entity_id
_entity_poly.type
_entity_poly.pdbx_seq_one_letter_code
_entity_poly.pdbx_strand_id
1 'polypeptide(L)'
;MYNNNDYFKRIEKRSEELWENFITSKCFITKLPLELFWLEMQQERNRIIDELNNRVLSKPMMNLMGTANYFIVNDLGYGEVCEKCHNSGIVIYLSDSNYLSGLEEKIFTPCFETYYALKIQPESATFAENFPIPVNYKTDYWYCPYCNELHKFKYDEELGLLYDQEVVDIKELLESSEHKDFICDILKLHLLMENNLKREQEKSKITPTLKQISQAKKTNKPVLISKWMEKCNDPNEECSWDIVYKYVLPNGKIKFERTHTY
;
A
#
# COMPACT_ATOMS: atom_id res chain seq x y z
N MET A 1 -2.87 -34.89 20.07
CA MET A 1 -3.09 -34.67 18.62
C MET A 1 -4.54 -34.28 18.47
N TYR A 2 -4.83 -33.02 18.15
CA TYR A 2 -6.22 -32.61 17.88
C TYR A 2 -6.65 -33.26 16.56
N ASN A 3 -7.88 -33.77 16.51
CA ASN A 3 -8.46 -34.32 15.29
C ASN A 3 -8.62 -33.17 14.27
N ASN A 4 -8.01 -33.28 13.08
CA ASN A 4 -8.02 -32.19 12.08
C ASN A 4 -9.45 -31.74 11.71
N ASN A 5 -10.42 -32.67 11.73
CA ASN A 5 -11.83 -32.36 11.43
C ASN A 5 -12.50 -31.53 12.55
N ASP A 6 -12.05 -31.66 13.81
CA ASP A 6 -12.53 -30.82 14.92
C ASP A 6 -11.97 -29.40 14.84
N TYR A 7 -10.69 -29.27 14.44
CA TYR A 7 -10.04 -27.98 14.28
C TYR A 7 -10.67 -27.16 13.15
N PHE A 8 -10.86 -27.78 11.97
CA PHE A 8 -11.46 -27.11 10.81
C PHE A 8 -12.83 -26.51 11.13
N LYS A 9 -13.74 -27.31 11.71
CA LYS A 9 -15.08 -26.83 12.10
C LYS A 9 -15.05 -25.71 13.13
N ARG A 10 -14.08 -25.74 14.04
CA ARG A 10 -13.89 -24.66 15.02
C ARG A 10 -13.38 -23.38 14.36
N ILE A 11 -12.49 -23.47 13.36
CA ILE A 11 -12.06 -22.33 12.55
C ILE A 11 -13.24 -21.74 11.80
N GLU A 12 -14.02 -22.53 11.05
CA GLU A 12 -15.17 -22.04 10.27
C GLU A 12 -16.15 -21.28 11.16
N LYS A 13 -16.64 -21.95 12.21
CA LYS A 13 -17.59 -21.36 13.15
C LYS A 13 -17.05 -20.07 13.77
N ARG A 14 -15.79 -20.08 14.20
CA ARG A 14 -15.19 -18.91 14.84
C ARG A 14 -14.95 -17.76 13.86
N SER A 15 -14.69 -18.07 12.59
CA SER A 15 -14.51 -17.09 11.52
C SER A 15 -15.80 -16.34 11.25
N GLU A 16 -16.91 -17.06 11.11
CA GLU A 16 -18.24 -16.47 10.95
C GLU A 16 -18.59 -15.58 12.14
N GLU A 17 -18.44 -16.08 13.37
CA GLU A 17 -18.70 -15.30 14.59
C GLU A 17 -17.88 -14.00 14.64
N LEU A 18 -16.58 -14.06 14.32
CA LEU A 18 -15.71 -12.89 14.35
C LEU A 18 -16.05 -11.90 13.24
N TRP A 19 -16.38 -12.40 12.04
CA TRP A 19 -16.83 -11.58 10.93
C TRP A 19 -18.12 -10.84 11.27
N GLU A 20 -19.14 -11.55 11.75
CA GLU A 20 -20.41 -10.95 12.18
C GLU A 20 -20.20 -9.88 13.24
N ASN A 21 -19.39 -10.18 14.26
CA ASN A 21 -19.03 -9.21 15.29
C ASN A 21 -18.28 -8.00 14.71
N PHE A 22 -17.39 -8.20 13.76
CA PHE A 22 -16.65 -7.12 13.11
C PHE A 22 -17.59 -6.18 12.33
N ILE A 23 -18.48 -6.75 11.50
CA ILE A 23 -19.46 -5.98 10.73
C ILE A 23 -20.45 -5.24 11.64
N THR A 24 -20.92 -5.88 12.71
CA THR A 24 -21.93 -5.28 13.61
C THR A 24 -21.34 -4.26 14.59
N SER A 25 -20.10 -4.43 15.04
CA SER A 25 -19.45 -3.53 16.02
C SER A 25 -18.80 -2.29 15.39
N LYS A 26 -18.41 -2.36 14.11
CA LYS A 26 -17.79 -1.23 13.40
C LYS A 26 -18.85 -0.56 12.53
N CYS A 27 -19.49 0.49 13.07
CA CYS A 27 -20.60 1.20 12.43
C CYS A 27 -20.36 1.75 11.01
N PHE A 28 -19.15 1.73 10.46
CA PHE A 28 -18.87 2.35 9.16
C PHE A 28 -17.78 1.59 8.42
N ILE A 29 -18.19 0.55 7.68
CA ILE A 29 -17.44 0.11 6.51
C ILE A 29 -17.87 1.03 5.38
N THR A 30 -17.09 2.08 5.17
CA THR A 30 -17.36 2.96 4.03
C THR A 30 -16.90 2.22 2.79
N LYS A 31 -17.84 1.88 1.90
CA LYS A 31 -17.53 1.22 0.64
C LYS A 31 -16.79 2.20 -0.25
N LEU A 32 -15.49 1.98 -0.38
CA LEU A 32 -14.68 2.73 -1.32
C LEU A 32 -14.91 2.16 -2.72
N PRO A 33 -15.25 2.98 -3.73
CA PRO A 33 -15.24 2.55 -5.13
C PRO A 33 -13.89 1.94 -5.51
N LEU A 34 -13.90 0.95 -6.40
CA LEU A 34 -12.71 0.17 -6.74
C LEU A 34 -11.57 1.04 -7.31
N GLU A 35 -11.92 2.09 -8.05
CA GLU A 35 -10.98 3.06 -8.61
C GLU A 35 -10.29 3.87 -7.51
N LEU A 36 -11.04 4.30 -6.49
CA LEU A 36 -10.49 5.01 -5.34
C LEU A 36 -9.66 4.09 -4.45
N PHE A 37 -10.05 2.81 -4.33
CA PHE A 37 -9.23 1.78 -3.71
C PHE A 37 -7.86 1.67 -4.40
N TRP A 38 -7.84 1.58 -5.73
CA TRP A 38 -6.58 1.52 -6.47
C TRP A 38 -5.68 2.72 -6.17
N LEU A 39 -6.23 3.94 -6.13
CA LEU A 39 -5.48 5.13 -5.78
C LEU A 39 -4.91 5.06 -4.36
N GLU A 40 -5.72 4.63 -3.40
CA GLU A 40 -5.29 4.50 -2.00
C GLU A 40 -4.16 3.46 -1.88
N MET A 41 -4.21 2.38 -2.67
CA MET A 41 -3.13 1.40 -2.73
C MET A 41 -1.82 2.01 -3.21
N GLN A 42 -1.84 2.97 -4.14
CA GLN A 42 -0.61 3.65 -4.56
C GLN A 42 0.04 4.45 -3.42
N GLN A 43 -0.76 4.97 -2.49
CA GLN A 43 -0.30 5.79 -1.36
C GLN A 43 0.16 4.93 -0.19
N GLU A 44 -0.63 3.92 0.16
CA GLU A 44 -0.40 3.08 1.34
C GLU A 44 0.51 1.88 1.06
N ARG A 45 0.93 1.66 -0.20
CA ARG A 45 1.69 0.49 -0.65
C ARG A 45 2.86 0.12 0.27
N ASN A 46 3.71 1.09 0.61
CA ASN A 46 4.90 0.84 1.42
C ASN A 46 4.53 0.41 2.85
N ARG A 47 3.52 1.06 3.43
CA ARG A 47 3.00 0.70 4.75
C ARG A 47 2.39 -0.71 4.74
N ILE A 48 1.65 -1.07 3.69
CA ILE A 48 1.12 -2.42 3.52
C ILE A 48 2.26 -3.45 3.46
N ILE A 49 3.31 -3.18 2.69
CA ILE A 49 4.49 -4.06 2.62
C ILE A 49 5.15 -4.20 4.01
N ASP A 50 5.26 -3.11 4.78
CA ASP A 50 5.81 -3.17 6.14
C ASP A 50 4.96 -4.05 7.08
N GLU A 51 3.64 -3.95 7.01
CA GLU A 51 2.71 -4.80 7.76
C GLU A 51 2.84 -6.28 7.37
N LEU A 52 2.96 -6.58 6.07
CA LEU A 52 3.18 -7.94 5.58
C LEU A 52 4.54 -8.50 6.04
N ASN A 53 5.60 -7.68 6.03
CA ASN A 53 6.91 -8.05 6.55
C ASN A 53 6.88 -8.33 8.07
N ASN A 54 5.97 -7.68 8.80
CA ASN A 54 5.69 -7.94 10.21
C ASN A 54 4.83 -9.19 10.44
N ARG A 55 4.57 -9.99 9.39
CA ARG A 55 3.85 -11.28 9.44
C ARG A 55 2.39 -11.16 9.92
N VAL A 56 1.76 -10.03 9.64
CA VAL A 56 0.30 -9.92 9.75
C VAL A 56 -0.36 -10.98 8.85
N LEU A 57 -1.35 -11.70 9.38
CA LEU A 57 -2.11 -12.69 8.62
C LEU A 57 -3.38 -12.09 8.03
N SER A 58 -4.08 -11.27 8.80
CA SER A 58 -5.16 -10.44 8.29
C SER A 58 -5.29 -9.15 9.10
N LYS A 59 -5.66 -8.05 8.45
CA LYS A 59 -5.86 -6.76 9.13
C LYS A 59 -6.85 -5.87 8.37
N PRO A 60 -7.88 -5.34 9.03
CA PRO A 60 -8.75 -4.34 8.44
C PRO A 60 -7.99 -3.03 8.25
N MET A 61 -8.17 -2.41 7.08
CA MET A 61 -7.59 -1.11 6.80
C MET A 61 -8.51 0.02 7.23
N MET A 62 -7.90 1.15 7.59
CA MET A 62 -8.62 2.36 7.97
C MET A 62 -8.25 3.50 7.03
N ASN A 63 -9.24 4.24 6.60
CA ASN A 63 -9.09 5.45 5.82
C ASN A 63 -9.74 6.64 6.55
N LEU A 64 -9.76 7.82 5.90
CA LEU A 64 -10.36 9.03 6.47
C LEU A 64 -11.86 8.90 6.78
N MET A 65 -12.54 7.93 6.15
CA MET A 65 -13.96 7.67 6.33
C MET A 65 -14.25 6.53 7.34
N GLY A 66 -13.22 6.03 8.02
CA GLY A 66 -13.33 4.98 9.03
C GLY A 66 -12.77 3.65 8.57
N THR A 67 -13.51 2.57 8.80
CA THR A 67 -13.07 1.23 8.39
C THR A 67 -13.31 1.08 6.90
N ALA A 68 -12.29 0.66 6.15
CA ALA A 68 -12.41 0.47 4.71
C ALA A 68 -12.94 -0.93 4.38
N ASN A 69 -13.44 -1.11 3.15
CA ASN A 69 -13.87 -2.41 2.62
C ASN A 69 -12.73 -3.24 2.03
N TYR A 70 -11.50 -3.06 2.51
CA TYR A 70 -10.35 -3.82 2.09
C TYR A 70 -9.41 -4.17 3.26
N PHE A 71 -8.70 -5.28 3.11
CA PHE A 71 -7.98 -5.94 4.21
C PHE A 71 -6.62 -6.40 3.72
N ILE A 72 -5.58 -6.18 4.51
CA ILE A 72 -4.30 -6.86 4.31
C ILE A 72 -4.53 -8.33 4.66
N VAL A 73 -4.09 -9.25 3.80
CA VAL A 73 -4.21 -10.70 4.01
C VAL A 73 -2.92 -11.39 3.57
N ASN A 74 -2.48 -12.37 4.34
CA ASN A 74 -1.30 -13.17 4.05
C ASN A 74 -1.63 -14.66 4.17
N ASP A 75 -1.84 -15.30 3.01
CA ASP A 75 -2.36 -16.67 2.94
C ASP A 75 -1.22 -17.69 2.81
N LEU A 76 -0.50 -17.90 3.92
CA LEU A 76 0.69 -18.74 3.95
C LEU A 76 0.40 -20.21 3.64
N GLY A 77 -0.81 -20.69 3.94
CA GLY A 77 -1.23 -22.07 3.71
C GLY A 77 -1.52 -22.37 2.23
N TYR A 78 -1.91 -21.36 1.45
CA TYR A 78 -2.03 -21.47 0.00
C TYR A 78 -0.64 -21.54 -0.66
N GLY A 79 0.34 -20.84 -0.09
CA GLY A 79 1.70 -20.76 -0.60
C GLY A 79 1.91 -19.51 -1.44
N GLU A 80 2.43 -19.66 -2.66
CA GLU A 80 2.64 -18.53 -3.57
C GLU A 80 1.29 -18.04 -4.15
N VAL A 81 0.86 -16.84 -3.75
CA VAL A 81 -0.39 -16.24 -4.22
C VAL A 81 -0.19 -15.46 -5.52
N CYS A 82 0.87 -14.67 -5.60
CA CYS A 82 1.25 -13.96 -6.82
C CYS A 82 2.43 -14.66 -7.50
N GLU A 83 2.19 -15.24 -8.67
CA GLU A 83 3.21 -16.00 -9.42
C GLU A 83 4.35 -15.11 -9.94
N LYS A 84 4.08 -13.81 -10.11
CA LYS A 84 5.05 -12.85 -10.66
C LYS A 84 6.11 -12.41 -9.65
N CYS A 85 5.75 -12.26 -8.37
CA CYS A 85 6.69 -11.90 -7.31
C CYS A 85 6.91 -13.00 -6.26
N HIS A 86 6.23 -14.14 -6.40
CA HIS A 86 6.31 -15.29 -5.50
C HIS A 86 5.95 -14.95 -4.04
N ASN A 87 5.01 -14.02 -3.85
CA ASN A 87 4.57 -13.58 -2.51
C ASN A 87 3.16 -14.09 -2.17
N SER A 88 2.92 -14.35 -0.89
CA SER A 88 1.64 -14.82 -0.33
C SER A 88 0.75 -13.69 0.23
N GLY A 89 1.35 -12.54 0.50
CA GLY A 89 0.71 -11.35 1.06
C GLY A 89 0.10 -10.44 -0.02
N ILE A 90 -1.15 -10.08 0.19
CA ILE A 90 -2.02 -9.32 -0.72
C ILE A 90 -2.90 -8.34 0.06
N VAL A 91 -3.66 -7.53 -0.67
CA VAL A 91 -4.79 -6.79 -0.14
C VAL A 91 -6.06 -7.28 -0.82
N ILE A 92 -7.04 -7.71 -0.04
CA ILE A 92 -8.36 -8.14 -0.53
C ILE A 92 -9.31 -6.96 -0.49
N TYR A 93 -9.97 -6.67 -1.61
CA TYR A 93 -11.03 -5.67 -1.72
C TYR A 93 -12.39 -6.37 -1.81
N LEU A 94 -13.29 -6.04 -0.87
CA LEU A 94 -14.64 -6.56 -0.82
C LEU A 94 -15.61 -5.63 -1.55
N SER A 95 -16.23 -6.17 -2.59
CA SER A 95 -17.09 -5.45 -3.53
C SER A 95 -18.57 -5.51 -3.16
N ASP A 96 -18.96 -6.36 -2.21
CA ASP A 96 -20.35 -6.56 -1.83
C ASP A 96 -20.97 -5.29 -1.21
N SER A 97 -22.30 -5.18 -1.32
CA SER A 97 -23.08 -4.14 -0.61
C SER A 97 -23.54 -4.60 0.77
N ASN A 98 -23.70 -5.91 0.96
CA ASN A 98 -24.05 -6.54 2.22
C ASN A 98 -23.01 -7.61 2.56
N TYR A 99 -22.18 -7.31 3.56
CA TYR A 99 -21.07 -8.18 3.94
C TYR A 99 -21.51 -9.43 4.74
N LEU A 100 -22.78 -9.50 5.17
CA LEU A 100 -23.34 -10.65 5.90
C LEU A 100 -24.15 -11.60 5.01
N SER A 101 -24.45 -11.24 3.76
CA SER A 101 -25.20 -12.11 2.85
C SER A 101 -24.29 -13.13 2.17
N GLY A 102 -24.80 -14.35 2.00
CA GLY A 102 -24.15 -15.41 1.21
C GLY A 102 -22.80 -15.86 1.79
N LEU A 103 -22.64 -15.84 3.12
CA LEU A 103 -21.40 -16.26 3.76
C LEU A 103 -21.07 -17.72 3.44
N GLU A 104 -22.09 -18.56 3.26
CA GLU A 104 -21.99 -19.96 2.88
C GLU A 104 -21.37 -20.18 1.48
N GLU A 105 -21.42 -19.17 0.61
CA GLU A 105 -20.82 -19.21 -0.72
C GLU A 105 -19.42 -18.57 -0.76
N LYS A 106 -18.96 -18.02 0.37
CA LYS A 106 -17.70 -17.28 0.46
C LYS A 106 -16.60 -18.14 1.06
N ILE A 107 -15.38 -17.87 0.63
CA ILE A 107 -14.18 -18.57 1.08
C ILE A 107 -13.41 -17.68 2.05
N PHE A 108 -13.26 -18.13 3.29
CA PHE A 108 -12.53 -17.40 4.32
C PHE A 108 -11.02 -17.49 4.09
N THR A 109 -10.37 -16.33 4.00
CA THR A 109 -8.93 -16.18 3.71
C THR A 109 -8.25 -15.31 4.78
N PRO A 110 -7.09 -15.67 5.36
CA PRO A 110 -6.26 -16.84 5.09
C PRO A 110 -6.96 -18.18 5.30
N CYS A 111 -6.55 -19.20 4.55
CA CYS A 111 -7.09 -20.55 4.68
C CYS A 111 -6.77 -21.17 6.05
N PHE A 112 -7.50 -22.22 6.44
CA PHE A 112 -7.34 -22.85 7.76
C PHE A 112 -5.93 -23.43 7.95
N GLU A 113 -5.28 -23.89 6.87
CA GLU A 113 -3.93 -24.41 6.85
C GLU A 113 -2.92 -23.38 7.35
N THR A 114 -3.13 -22.10 7.06
CA THR A 114 -2.32 -20.99 7.60
C THR A 114 -2.29 -21.03 9.12
N TYR A 115 -3.46 -21.06 9.77
CA TYR A 115 -3.56 -21.06 11.22
C TYR A 115 -3.08 -22.37 11.84
N TYR A 116 -3.38 -23.50 11.19
CA TYR A 116 -2.96 -24.81 11.63
C TYR A 116 -1.43 -24.93 11.64
N ALA A 117 -0.76 -24.53 10.55
CA ALA A 117 0.69 -24.56 10.43
C ALA A 117 1.38 -23.68 11.49
N LEU A 118 0.77 -22.53 11.81
CA LEU A 118 1.24 -21.61 12.83
C LEU A 118 0.81 -22.00 14.26
N LYS A 119 0.05 -23.09 14.42
CA LYS A 119 -0.47 -23.60 15.69
C LYS A 119 -1.35 -22.58 16.45
N ILE A 120 -2.00 -21.68 15.72
CA ILE A 120 -2.91 -20.68 16.28
C ILE A 120 -4.22 -21.38 16.64
N GLN A 121 -4.73 -21.17 17.85
CA GLN A 121 -6.02 -21.75 18.26
C GLN A 121 -7.16 -20.80 17.88
N PRO A 122 -8.32 -21.31 17.40
CA PRO A 122 -9.47 -20.47 17.03
C PRO A 122 -9.93 -19.54 18.16
N GLU A 123 -9.86 -19.99 19.41
CA GLU A 123 -10.30 -19.25 20.59
C GLU A 123 -9.24 -18.26 21.10
N SER A 124 -8.05 -18.23 20.50
CA SER A 124 -6.97 -17.33 20.93
C SER A 124 -7.23 -15.88 20.52
N ALA A 125 -6.69 -14.94 21.29
CA ALA A 125 -6.66 -13.53 20.91
C ALA A 125 -5.94 -13.31 19.58
N THR A 126 -4.87 -14.06 19.31
CA THR A 126 -4.14 -14.00 18.04
C THR A 126 -5.02 -14.32 16.83
N PHE A 127 -5.89 -15.33 16.94
CA PHE A 127 -6.87 -15.64 15.89
C PHE A 127 -7.90 -14.52 15.75
N ALA A 128 -8.40 -13.98 16.86
CA ALA A 128 -9.37 -12.88 16.83
C ALA A 128 -8.79 -11.58 16.23
N GLU A 129 -7.51 -11.30 16.46
CA GLU A 129 -6.79 -10.16 15.86
C GLU A 129 -6.47 -10.37 14.38
N ASN A 130 -6.40 -11.62 13.94
CA ASN A 130 -6.11 -12.03 12.57
C ASN A 130 -7.24 -12.91 12.02
N PHE A 131 -8.49 -12.45 12.16
CA PHE A 131 -9.64 -13.23 11.72
C PHE A 131 -9.67 -13.31 10.19
N PRO A 132 -10.03 -14.45 9.59
CA PRO A 132 -10.07 -14.56 8.14
C PRO A 132 -11.23 -13.76 7.55
N ILE A 133 -11.08 -13.36 6.30
CA ILE A 133 -11.97 -12.48 5.54
C ILE A 133 -12.77 -13.32 4.54
N PRO A 134 -14.11 -13.21 4.48
CA PRO A 134 -14.93 -13.99 3.56
C PRO A 134 -14.90 -13.38 2.15
N VAL A 135 -14.24 -14.09 1.23
CA VAL A 135 -14.04 -13.67 -0.17
C VAL A 135 -15.14 -14.24 -1.05
N ASN A 136 -15.75 -13.38 -1.87
CA ASN A 136 -16.60 -13.76 -2.98
C ASN A 136 -15.79 -13.77 -4.28
N TYR A 137 -15.48 -14.96 -4.79
CA TYR A 137 -14.61 -15.09 -5.96
C TYR A 137 -15.17 -14.44 -7.24
N LYS A 138 -16.49 -14.20 -7.30
CA LYS A 138 -17.15 -13.65 -8.49
C LYS A 138 -17.01 -12.13 -8.57
N THR A 139 -16.93 -11.46 -7.43
CA THR A 139 -17.13 -10.01 -7.33
C THR A 139 -15.93 -9.30 -6.72
N ASP A 140 -15.19 -9.98 -5.84
CA ASP A 140 -14.07 -9.39 -5.10
C ASP A 140 -12.78 -9.37 -5.91
N TYR A 141 -11.85 -8.55 -5.45
CA TYR A 141 -10.56 -8.33 -6.10
C TYR A 141 -9.43 -8.55 -5.09
N TRP A 142 -8.26 -8.89 -5.60
CA TRP A 142 -7.04 -8.85 -4.81
C TRP A 142 -5.98 -7.99 -5.49
N TYR A 143 -5.24 -7.27 -4.67
CA TYR A 143 -4.15 -6.40 -5.10
C TYR A 143 -2.83 -6.95 -4.57
N CYS A 144 -1.85 -7.09 -5.46
CA CYS A 144 -0.49 -7.44 -5.07
C CYS A 144 0.31 -6.17 -4.77
N PRO A 145 0.68 -5.91 -3.50
CA PRO A 145 1.48 -4.74 -3.18
C PRO A 145 2.91 -4.84 -3.73
N TYR A 146 3.42 -6.02 -4.05
CA TYR A 146 4.78 -6.17 -4.59
C TYR A 146 4.84 -5.90 -6.10
N CYS A 147 3.93 -6.50 -6.87
CA CYS A 147 3.81 -6.26 -8.31
C CYS A 147 3.11 -4.94 -8.66
N ASN A 148 2.39 -4.36 -7.69
CA ASN A 148 1.50 -3.22 -7.90
C ASN A 148 0.48 -3.50 -9.01
N GLU A 149 -0.24 -4.61 -8.89
CA GLU A 149 -1.22 -5.07 -9.87
C GLU A 149 -2.51 -5.49 -9.16
N LEU A 150 -3.64 -5.23 -9.81
CA LEU A 150 -4.98 -5.61 -9.35
C LEU A 150 -5.46 -6.80 -10.17
N HIS A 151 -6.13 -7.72 -9.50
CA HIS A 151 -6.52 -9.01 -10.03
C HIS A 151 -7.91 -9.42 -9.52
N LYS A 152 -8.50 -10.41 -10.18
CA LYS A 152 -9.75 -11.05 -9.74
C LYS A 152 -9.46 -12.38 -9.05
N PHE A 153 -10.49 -12.96 -8.47
CA PHE A 153 -10.46 -14.35 -8.04
C PHE A 153 -11.09 -15.25 -9.11
N LYS A 154 -10.78 -16.54 -9.04
CA LYS A 154 -11.42 -17.64 -9.75
C LYS A 154 -11.83 -18.69 -8.73
N TYR A 155 -12.68 -19.62 -9.15
CA TYR A 155 -13.06 -20.77 -8.35
C TYR A 155 -12.97 -22.03 -9.19
N ASP A 156 -12.44 -23.07 -8.58
CA ASP A 156 -12.38 -24.42 -9.12
C ASP A 156 -13.05 -25.38 -8.14
N GLU A 157 -13.83 -26.35 -8.64
CA GLU A 157 -14.59 -27.26 -7.79
C GLU A 157 -13.69 -28.22 -6.99
N GLU A 158 -12.48 -28.53 -7.49
CA GLU A 158 -11.54 -29.43 -6.83
C GLU A 158 -10.55 -28.67 -5.94
N LEU A 159 -10.08 -27.51 -6.39
CA LEU A 159 -9.03 -26.72 -5.72
C LEU A 159 -9.56 -25.58 -4.85
N GLY A 160 -10.82 -25.17 -5.03
CA GLY A 160 -11.45 -24.09 -4.28
C GLY A 160 -11.11 -22.69 -4.83
N LEU A 161 -10.87 -21.73 -3.93
CA LEU A 161 -10.55 -20.35 -4.29
C LEU A 161 -9.18 -20.28 -4.98
N LEU A 162 -9.13 -19.65 -6.15
CA LEU A 162 -7.92 -19.42 -6.92
C LEU A 162 -7.65 -17.92 -7.08
N TYR A 163 -6.38 -17.55 -6.99
CA TYR A 163 -5.92 -16.18 -7.25
C TYR A 163 -5.64 -16.03 -8.75
N ASP A 164 -6.55 -15.39 -9.48
CA ASP A 164 -6.39 -15.18 -10.92
C ASP A 164 -5.22 -14.23 -11.19
N GLN A 165 -4.27 -14.64 -12.02
CA GLN A 165 -3.10 -13.81 -12.33
C GLN A 165 -3.37 -12.80 -13.46
N GLU A 166 -4.54 -12.86 -14.10
CA GLU A 166 -4.94 -11.85 -15.08
C GLU A 166 -5.05 -10.46 -14.42
N VAL A 167 -4.37 -9.47 -15.03
CA VAL A 167 -4.33 -8.10 -14.52
C VAL A 167 -5.57 -7.34 -14.98
N VAL A 168 -6.25 -6.70 -14.03
CA VAL A 168 -7.38 -5.80 -14.30
C VAL A 168 -6.84 -4.50 -14.89
N ASP A 169 -7.34 -4.11 -16.06
CA ASP A 169 -7.00 -2.81 -16.65
C ASP A 169 -7.69 -1.67 -15.91
N ILE A 170 -6.95 -1.03 -15.01
CA ILE A 170 -7.41 0.11 -14.23
C ILE A 170 -7.83 1.29 -15.13
N LYS A 171 -7.21 1.47 -16.30
CA LYS A 171 -7.55 2.59 -17.19
C LYS A 171 -8.95 2.42 -17.75
N GLU A 172 -9.28 1.22 -18.19
CA GLU A 172 -10.63 0.88 -18.65
C GLU A 172 -11.66 1.12 -17.53
N LEU A 173 -11.30 0.70 -16.30
CA LEU A 173 -12.13 0.89 -15.12
C LEU A 173 -12.39 2.38 -14.84
N LEU A 174 -11.34 3.21 -14.88
CA LEU A 174 -11.41 4.66 -14.71
C LEU A 174 -12.20 5.35 -15.83
N GLU A 175 -12.11 4.87 -17.07
CA GLU A 175 -12.84 5.44 -18.19
C GLU A 175 -14.35 5.27 -18.07
N SER A 176 -14.78 4.16 -17.45
CA SER A 176 -16.18 3.86 -17.16
C SER A 176 -16.71 4.52 -15.89
N SER A 177 -15.84 5.13 -15.07
CA SER A 177 -16.19 5.64 -13.75
C SER A 177 -16.86 7.01 -13.80
N GLU A 178 -17.95 7.18 -13.05
CA GLU A 178 -18.58 8.49 -12.81
C GLU A 178 -17.61 9.48 -12.11
N HIS A 179 -16.55 8.97 -11.47
CA HIS A 179 -15.54 9.75 -10.75
C HIS A 179 -14.30 10.09 -11.59
N LYS A 180 -14.30 9.79 -12.90
CA LYS A 180 -13.12 9.89 -13.78
C LYS A 180 -12.35 11.20 -13.64
N ASP A 181 -13.03 12.34 -13.74
CA ASP A 181 -12.39 13.66 -13.70
C ASP A 181 -11.71 13.93 -12.35
N PHE A 182 -12.41 13.64 -11.25
CA PHE A 182 -11.88 13.78 -9.89
C PHE A 182 -10.65 12.89 -9.67
N ILE A 183 -10.71 11.64 -10.12
CA ILE A 183 -9.60 10.70 -10.00
C ILE A 183 -8.41 11.14 -10.84
N CYS A 184 -8.66 11.61 -12.06
CA CYS A 184 -7.60 12.13 -12.93
C CYS A 184 -6.87 13.31 -12.29
N ASP A 185 -7.59 14.19 -11.59
CA ASP A 185 -6.98 15.32 -10.88
C ASP A 185 -6.19 14.89 -9.65
N ILE A 186 -6.67 13.90 -8.88
CA ILE A 186 -5.89 13.27 -7.80
C ILE A 186 -4.60 12.64 -8.34
N LEU A 187 -4.68 11.89 -9.43
CA LEU A 187 -3.51 11.25 -10.05
C LEU A 187 -2.48 12.28 -10.50
N LYS A 188 -2.91 13.37 -11.16
CA LYS A 188 -2.02 14.47 -11.56
C LYS A 188 -1.32 15.11 -10.36
N LEU A 189 -2.06 15.37 -9.28
CA LEU A 189 -1.52 15.92 -8.04
C LEU A 189 -0.51 14.97 -7.40
N HIS A 190 -0.82 13.67 -7.34
CA HIS A 190 0.09 12.66 -6.79
C HIS A 190 1.40 12.57 -7.59
N LEU A 191 1.30 12.51 -8.93
CA LEU A 191 2.47 12.56 -9.82
C LEU A 191 3.30 13.83 -9.64
N LEU A 192 2.66 14.99 -9.44
CA LEU A 192 3.36 16.24 -9.16
C LEU A 192 4.10 16.17 -7.81
N MET A 193 3.47 15.64 -6.77
CA MET A 193 4.07 15.47 -5.45
C MET A 193 5.25 14.49 -5.48
N GLU A 194 5.11 13.33 -6.11
CA GLU A 194 6.21 12.36 -6.26
C GLU A 194 7.40 12.94 -7.02
N ASN A 195 7.15 13.65 -8.13
CA ASN A 195 8.19 14.29 -8.91
C ASN A 195 8.92 15.37 -8.09
N ASN A 196 8.19 16.14 -7.28
CA ASN A 196 8.80 17.11 -6.38
C ASN A 196 9.64 16.41 -5.31
N LEU A 197 9.14 15.33 -4.70
CA LEU A 197 9.87 14.58 -3.69
C LEU A 197 11.15 13.94 -4.26
N LYS A 198 11.09 13.36 -5.47
CA LYS A 198 12.27 12.83 -6.18
C LYS A 198 13.30 13.93 -6.43
N ARG A 199 12.89 15.12 -6.88
CA ARG A 199 13.77 16.27 -7.05
C ARG A 199 14.42 16.69 -5.73
N GLU A 200 13.68 16.73 -4.63
CA GLU A 200 14.23 17.04 -3.30
C GLU A 200 15.24 15.98 -2.82
N GLN A 201 14.96 14.71 -3.06
CA GLN A 201 15.88 13.61 -2.74
C GLN A 201 17.15 13.65 -3.60
N GLU A 202 17.04 14.00 -4.88
CA GLU A 202 18.21 14.21 -5.75
C GLU A 202 19.06 15.37 -5.25
N LYS A 203 18.44 16.50 -4.85
CA LYS A 203 19.15 17.65 -4.25
C LYS A 203 19.85 17.30 -2.93
N SER A 204 19.26 16.43 -2.11
CA SER A 204 19.84 16.01 -0.83
C SER A 204 21.02 15.06 -0.99
N LYS A 205 20.98 14.18 -2.00
CA LYS A 205 22.08 13.24 -2.36
C LYS A 205 23.34 13.93 -2.89
N ILE A 206 23.27 15.20 -3.30
CA ILE A 206 24.45 15.97 -3.69
C ILE A 206 25.27 16.31 -2.45
N THR A 207 26.15 15.40 -2.03
CA THR A 207 27.09 15.59 -0.93
C THR A 207 28.46 16.08 -1.42
N PRO A 208 29.19 16.91 -0.65
CA PRO A 208 30.52 17.34 -1.02
C PRO A 208 31.50 16.15 -1.01
N THR A 209 32.35 16.06 -2.04
CA THR A 209 33.43 15.06 -2.09
C THR A 209 34.55 15.38 -1.09
N LEU A 210 35.32 14.36 -0.67
CA LEU A 210 36.50 14.56 0.20
C LEU A 210 37.50 15.58 -0.36
N LYS A 211 37.62 15.66 -1.70
CA LYS A 211 38.47 16.66 -2.39
C LYS A 211 37.94 18.09 -2.16
N GLN A 212 36.64 18.31 -2.34
CA GLN A 212 36.01 19.62 -2.11
C GLN A 212 36.08 20.06 -0.64
N ILE A 213 35.89 19.12 0.30
CA ILE A 213 36.04 19.39 1.74
C ILE A 213 37.48 19.78 2.07
N SER A 214 38.46 19.03 1.54
CA SER A 214 39.89 19.29 1.75
C SER A 214 40.31 20.62 1.14
N GLN A 215 39.77 20.95 -0.04
CA GLN A 215 40.02 22.24 -0.70
C GLN A 215 39.45 23.39 0.13
N ALA A 216 38.19 23.31 0.60
CA ALA A 216 37.59 24.36 1.43
C ALA A 216 38.36 24.59 2.73
N LYS A 217 38.84 23.52 3.37
CA LYS A 217 39.72 23.59 4.55
C LYS A 217 41.06 24.25 4.23
N LYS A 218 41.71 23.85 3.12
CA LYS A 218 43.04 24.35 2.73
C LYS A 218 43.02 25.81 2.29
N THR A 219 42.00 26.24 1.57
CA THR A 219 41.89 27.61 1.04
C THR A 219 41.19 28.56 2.01
N ASN A 220 40.58 28.03 3.08
CA ASN A 220 39.71 28.76 4.00
C ASN A 220 38.59 29.54 3.29
N LYS A 221 38.12 29.03 2.14
CA LYS A 221 37.06 29.63 1.31
C LYS A 221 35.96 28.61 0.99
N PRO A 222 34.70 29.04 0.82
CA PRO A 222 33.63 28.16 0.36
C PRO A 222 33.94 27.52 -1.00
N VAL A 223 33.62 26.24 -1.18
CA VAL A 223 33.78 25.52 -2.45
C VAL A 223 32.42 25.10 -2.97
N LEU A 224 32.13 25.40 -4.24
CA LEU A 224 30.88 25.05 -4.90
C LEU A 224 30.77 23.52 -5.04
N ILE A 225 29.64 22.99 -4.59
CA ILE A 225 29.29 21.57 -4.69
C ILE A 225 28.45 21.36 -5.94
N SER A 226 27.39 22.14 -6.10
CA SER A 226 26.48 22.08 -7.24
C SER A 226 25.76 23.40 -7.46
N LYS A 227 25.25 23.56 -8.68
CA LYS A 227 24.45 24.70 -9.15
C LYS A 227 23.24 24.15 -9.91
N TRP A 228 22.05 24.64 -9.61
CA TRP A 228 20.83 24.29 -10.35
C TRP A 228 19.87 25.48 -10.40
N MET A 229 18.78 25.36 -11.17
CA MET A 229 17.70 26.34 -11.22
C MET A 229 16.48 25.83 -10.48
N GLU A 230 15.81 26.72 -9.76
CA GLU A 230 14.60 26.43 -8.98
C GLU A 230 13.58 27.55 -9.19
N LYS A 231 12.28 27.31 -8.96
CA LYS A 231 11.30 28.38 -9.03
C LYS A 231 11.62 29.46 -8.00
N CYS A 232 11.38 30.72 -8.36
CA CYS A 232 11.52 31.84 -7.43
C CYS A 232 10.74 31.55 -6.14
N ASN A 233 11.36 31.81 -5.00
CA ASN A 233 10.76 31.62 -3.69
C ASN A 233 10.21 32.90 -3.06
N ASP A 234 10.38 34.05 -3.70
CA ASP A 234 9.82 35.33 -3.24
C ASP A 234 8.57 35.68 -4.07
N PRO A 235 7.38 35.70 -3.44
CA PRO A 235 6.14 36.05 -4.15
C PRO A 235 6.05 37.52 -4.55
N ASN A 236 6.97 38.39 -4.09
CA ASN A 236 7.00 39.81 -4.42
C ASN A 236 7.98 40.16 -5.56
N GLU A 237 8.77 39.18 -6.02
CA GLU A 237 9.74 39.36 -7.09
C GLU A 237 9.13 38.94 -8.44
N GLU A 238 9.37 39.72 -9.51
CA GLU A 238 8.82 39.43 -10.85
C GLU A 238 9.53 38.26 -11.57
N CYS A 239 10.59 37.70 -10.97
CA CYS A 239 11.35 36.60 -11.56
C CYS A 239 10.62 35.24 -11.40
N SER A 240 10.69 34.41 -12.44
CA SER A 240 10.08 33.07 -12.42
C SER A 240 11.04 31.97 -11.90
N TRP A 241 12.35 32.23 -11.93
CA TRP A 241 13.39 31.26 -11.64
C TRP A 241 14.53 31.90 -10.83
N ASP A 242 15.13 31.10 -9.96
CA ASP A 242 16.33 31.41 -9.19
C ASP A 242 17.43 30.42 -9.56
N ILE A 243 18.66 30.92 -9.57
CA ILE A 243 19.85 30.08 -9.59
C ILE A 243 20.24 29.78 -8.15
N VAL A 244 20.26 28.51 -7.79
CA VAL A 244 20.65 28.04 -6.46
C VAL A 244 22.07 27.49 -6.51
N TYR A 245 22.91 27.95 -5.58
CA TYR A 245 24.28 27.51 -5.38
C TYR A 245 24.39 26.79 -4.03
N LYS A 246 25.00 25.61 -4.02
CA LYS A 246 25.29 24.84 -2.81
C LYS A 246 26.79 24.79 -2.59
N TYR A 247 27.25 25.25 -1.44
CA TYR A 247 28.67 25.31 -1.08
C TYR A 247 28.98 24.44 0.13
N VAL A 248 30.22 23.91 0.20
CA VAL A 248 30.82 23.42 1.45
C VAL A 248 31.72 24.51 2.03
N LEU A 249 31.50 24.82 3.31
CA LEU A 249 32.29 25.78 4.06
C LEU A 249 33.56 25.12 4.64
N PRO A 250 34.59 25.89 5.04
CA PRO A 250 35.83 25.34 5.63
C PRO A 250 35.60 24.49 6.89
N ASN A 251 34.55 24.80 7.66
CA ASN A 251 34.13 24.03 8.84
C ASN A 251 33.33 22.76 8.51
N GLY A 252 33.16 22.42 7.22
CA GLY A 252 32.41 21.25 6.75
C GLY A 252 30.89 21.43 6.69
N LYS A 253 30.35 22.60 7.09
CA LYS A 253 28.91 22.88 6.97
C LYS A 253 28.53 23.19 5.51
N ILE A 254 27.27 22.93 5.17
CA ILE A 254 26.70 23.26 3.86
C ILE A 254 26.05 24.65 3.94
N LYS A 255 26.26 25.48 2.92
CA LYS A 255 25.59 26.77 2.73
C LYS A 255 24.85 26.77 1.40
N PHE A 256 23.65 27.34 1.38
CA PHE A 256 22.89 27.59 0.16
C PHE A 256 22.84 29.09 -0.09
N GLU A 257 22.97 29.48 -1.36
CA GLU A 257 22.75 30.86 -1.84
C GLU A 257 21.81 30.80 -3.04
N ARG A 258 20.88 31.77 -3.12
CA ARG A 258 19.95 31.92 -4.25
C ARG A 258 20.20 33.25 -4.95
N THR A 259 20.06 33.26 -6.26
CA THR A 259 20.17 34.46 -7.08
C THR A 259 18.99 34.50 -8.04
N HIS A 260 18.12 35.49 -7.87
CA HIS A 260 16.98 35.75 -8.74
C HIS A 260 17.44 36.06 -10.17
N THR A 261 16.80 35.43 -11.16
CA THR A 261 17.06 35.73 -12.58
C THR A 261 16.00 36.68 -13.10
N TYR A 262 16.36 37.95 -13.24
CA TYR A 262 15.56 38.99 -13.87
C TYR A 262 15.75 39.02 -15.38
#